data_AF-A0A9P4X143-F1
#
_entry.id   AF-A0A9P4X143-F1
#
_cell.length_a   1.000
_cell.length_b   1.000
_cell.length_c   1.000
_cell.angle_alpha   90.00
_cell.angle_beta   90.00
_cell.angle_gamma   90.00
#
_symmetry.space_group_name_H-M   'P 1'
#
loop_
_entity.id
_entity.type
_entity.pdbx_description
1 polymer ?
#
loop_
_entity_poly.entity_id
_entity_poly.type
_entity_poly.pdbx_seq_one_letter_code
_entity_poly.pdbx_strand_id
1 'polypeptide(L)'
;MVSSQQGYAPTVVDKKADPSTVDQVKANLPLPEQPPVASDFNSSDARTVNVGSGGQSADISASGQGSSTLREPATADSVGAAGREGKDGLDGIPNDAVSREAKKQPGLAQTTNKDFGTPSASR
;
A
#
# COMPACT_ATOMS: atom_id res chain seq x y z
N MET A 1 65.81 -2.73 -41.49
CA MET A 1 64.40 -3.08 -41.23
C MET A 1 64.21 -3.08 -39.72
N VAL A 2 63.57 -2.06 -39.16
CA VAL A 2 63.37 -1.91 -37.71
C VAL A 2 61.97 -2.44 -37.41
N SER A 3 61.89 -3.54 -36.66
CA SER A 3 60.61 -4.13 -36.22
C SER A 3 60.20 -3.45 -34.91
N SER A 4 59.13 -2.68 -34.97
CA SER A 4 58.52 -1.99 -33.84
C SER A 4 57.70 -2.96 -32.99
N GLN A 5 58.26 -3.43 -31.87
CA GLN A 5 57.46 -3.99 -30.78
C GLN A 5 56.92 -2.83 -29.92
N GLN A 6 55.78 -2.27 -30.31
CA GLN A 6 54.95 -1.47 -29.40
C GLN A 6 54.02 -2.41 -28.64
N GLY A 7 54.49 -2.89 -27.50
CA GLY A 7 53.63 -3.52 -26.49
C GLY A 7 52.77 -2.44 -25.83
N TYR A 8 51.46 -2.67 -25.79
CA TYR A 8 50.52 -1.83 -25.07
C TYR A 8 50.89 -1.78 -23.58
N ALA A 9 51.12 -0.58 -23.05
CA ALA A 9 51.28 -0.37 -21.61
C ALA A 9 49.93 -0.60 -20.92
N PRO A 10 49.84 -1.39 -19.83
CA PRO A 10 48.59 -1.52 -19.07
C PRO A 10 48.30 -0.21 -18.35
N THR A 11 47.38 0.59 -18.89
CA THR A 11 46.99 1.91 -18.33
C THR A 11 45.92 1.83 -17.24
N VAL A 12 45.62 0.64 -16.71
CA VAL A 12 44.84 0.46 -15.50
C VAL A 12 45.70 -0.31 -14.53
N VAL A 13 46.44 0.42 -13.69
CA VAL A 13 47.06 -0.18 -12.51
C VAL A 13 45.91 -0.56 -11.59
N ASP A 14 45.46 -1.82 -11.68
CA ASP A 14 44.77 -2.47 -10.57
C ASP A 14 45.75 -2.43 -9.40
N LYS A 15 45.75 -1.33 -8.62
CA LYS A 15 46.52 -1.21 -7.39
C LYS A 15 45.93 -2.23 -6.40
N LYS A 16 46.37 -3.48 -6.51
CA LYS A 16 46.08 -4.50 -5.52
C LYS A 16 46.89 -4.15 -4.28
N ALA A 17 46.19 -3.86 -3.18
CA ALA A 17 46.84 -3.69 -1.89
C ALA A 17 47.50 -5.02 -1.47
N ASP A 18 48.60 -4.92 -0.72
CA ASP A 18 49.25 -6.10 -0.13
C ASP A 18 48.24 -6.81 0.78
N PRO A 19 47.93 -8.10 0.55
CA PRO A 19 46.91 -8.83 1.31
C PRO A 19 47.16 -8.78 2.83
N SER A 20 48.43 -8.74 3.26
CA SER A 20 48.78 -8.64 4.68
C SER A 20 48.32 -7.33 5.32
N THR A 21 48.46 -6.21 4.59
CA THR A 21 48.03 -4.89 5.05
C THR A 21 46.51 -4.78 5.10
N VAL A 22 45.82 -5.40 4.14
CA VAL A 22 44.36 -5.45 4.08
C VAL A 22 43.80 -6.21 5.29
N ASP A 23 44.40 -7.34 5.65
CA ASP A 23 43.92 -8.15 6.76
C ASP A 23 44.21 -7.50 8.13
N GLN A 24 45.35 -6.81 8.26
CA GLN A 24 45.63 -5.99 9.45
C GLN A 24 44.62 -4.85 9.63
N VAL A 25 44.22 -4.17 8.55
CA VAL A 25 43.24 -3.08 8.60
C VAL A 25 41.83 -3.62 8.89
N LYS A 26 41.44 -4.75 8.29
CA LYS A 26 40.15 -5.41 8.60
C LYS A 26 40.04 -5.80 10.06
N ALA A 27 41.11 -6.33 10.66
CA ALA A 27 41.12 -6.75 12.06
C ALA A 27 41.02 -5.57 13.05
N ASN A 28 41.48 -4.38 12.64
CA ASN A 28 41.42 -3.16 13.45
C ASN A 28 40.20 -2.29 13.17
N LEU A 29 39.29 -2.74 12.30
CA LEU A 29 38.07 -2.00 12.02
C LEU A 29 37.12 -2.15 13.22
N PRO A 30 36.64 -1.05 13.83
CA PRO A 30 35.72 -1.13 14.95
C PRO A 30 34.49 -1.94 14.52
N LEU A 31 34.03 -2.81 15.41
CA LEU A 31 32.78 -3.52 15.18
C LEU A 31 31.68 -2.48 14.97
N PRO A 32 30.82 -2.67 13.95
CA PRO A 32 29.67 -1.80 13.79
C PRO A 32 28.87 -1.85 15.09
N GLU A 33 28.40 -0.67 15.53
CA GLU A 33 27.49 -0.59 16.66
C GLU A 33 26.33 -1.56 16.45
N GLN A 34 25.90 -2.22 17.53
CA GLN A 34 24.81 -3.19 17.46
C GLN A 34 23.62 -2.51 16.78
N PRO A 35 22.97 -3.18 15.80
CA PRO A 35 21.81 -2.61 15.18
C PRO A 35 20.80 -2.26 16.28
N PRO A 36 20.08 -1.13 16.14
CA PRO A 36 19.06 -0.79 17.11
C PRO A 36 18.12 -1.97 17.28
N VAL A 37 17.70 -2.20 18.54
CA VAL A 37 16.81 -3.31 18.91
C VAL A 37 15.65 -3.38 17.91
N ALA A 38 15.33 -4.59 17.45
CA ALA A 38 14.25 -4.80 16.50
C ALA A 38 12.97 -4.14 16.99
N SER A 39 12.34 -3.36 16.11
CA SER A 39 11.10 -2.67 16.44
C SER A 39 9.99 -3.67 16.76
N ASP A 40 9.38 -3.57 17.93
CA ASP A 40 8.30 -4.47 18.37
C ASP A 40 6.92 -4.08 17.78
N PHE A 41 6.87 -3.90 16.45
CA PHE A 41 5.63 -3.52 15.75
C PHE A 41 4.52 -4.58 15.81
N ASN A 42 4.85 -5.82 16.20
CA ASN A 42 3.90 -6.94 16.31
C ASN A 42 3.46 -7.21 17.76
N SER A 43 3.82 -6.34 18.71
CA SER A 43 3.36 -6.47 20.10
C SER A 43 1.84 -6.33 20.19
N SER A 44 1.19 -7.25 20.90
CA SER A 44 -0.24 -7.12 21.25
C SER A 44 -0.49 -6.03 22.30
N ASP A 45 0.56 -5.54 22.97
CA ASP A 45 0.49 -4.45 23.94
C ASP A 45 0.66 -3.11 23.21
N ALA A 46 -0.40 -2.29 23.24
CA ALA A 46 -0.44 -0.98 22.62
C ALA A 46 0.60 0.02 23.14
N ARG A 47 1.22 -0.24 24.31
CA ARG A 47 2.29 0.59 24.87
C ARG A 47 3.65 0.34 24.23
N THR A 48 3.82 -0.80 23.56
CA THR A 48 5.11 -1.22 22.98
C THR A 48 5.24 -0.81 21.52
N VAL A 49 4.11 -0.50 20.88
CA VAL A 49 4.08 0.06 19.53
C VAL A 49 4.17 1.58 19.62
N ASN A 50 5.13 2.21 18.93
CA ASN A 50 5.29 3.68 18.84
C ASN A 50 4.17 4.36 18.01
N VAL A 51 3.01 3.74 17.90
CA VAL A 51 1.79 4.44 17.52
C VAL A 51 1.27 5.04 18.81
N GLY A 52 1.33 6.37 18.93
CA GLY A 52 0.75 7.05 20.06
C GLY A 52 -0.68 6.54 20.24
N SER A 53 -0.98 5.98 21.42
CA SER A 53 -2.36 5.89 21.89
C SER A 53 -2.81 7.33 21.99
N GLY A 54 -3.29 7.87 20.86
CA GLY A 54 -3.67 9.27 20.67
C GLY A 54 -4.89 9.59 21.51
N GLY A 55 -4.70 9.60 22.83
CA GLY A 55 -5.65 10.08 23.82
C GLY A 55 -5.67 11.58 23.77
N GLN A 56 -6.22 12.14 22.69
CA GLN A 56 -6.92 13.40 22.78
C GLN A 56 -8.40 13.11 22.59
N SER A 57 -9.09 12.78 23.70
CA SER A 57 -10.52 13.01 23.82
C SER A 57 -10.75 14.51 24.01
N ALA A 58 -10.47 15.27 22.96
CA ALA A 58 -10.96 16.62 22.79
C ALA A 58 -11.66 16.64 21.43
N ASP A 59 -12.76 17.37 21.32
CA ASP A 59 -13.46 17.57 20.05
C ASP A 59 -12.45 18.01 18.99
N ILE A 60 -12.08 17.09 18.08
CA ILE A 60 -11.07 17.33 17.04
C ILE A 60 -11.63 18.26 15.94
N SER A 61 -12.95 18.45 15.96
CA SER A 61 -13.60 19.59 15.33
C SER A 61 -13.24 20.85 16.12
N ALA A 62 -12.25 21.61 15.65
CA ALA A 62 -12.17 23.01 16.04
C ALA A 62 -13.55 23.64 15.76
N SER A 63 -14.18 24.20 16.79
CA SER A 63 -15.57 24.67 16.75
C SER A 63 -15.83 25.53 15.50
N GLY A 64 -16.58 24.99 14.55
CA GLY A 64 -16.94 25.66 13.29
C GLY A 64 -16.08 25.35 12.05
N GLN A 65 -14.98 24.59 12.18
CA GLN A 65 -14.07 24.27 11.06
C GLN A 65 -14.25 22.86 10.47
N GLY A 66 -15.12 22.03 11.05
CA GLY A 66 -15.46 20.71 10.51
C GLY A 66 -14.24 19.80 10.27
N SER A 67 -14.26 19.04 9.18
CA SER A 67 -13.20 18.07 8.82
C SER A 67 -11.89 18.70 8.31
N SER A 68 -11.81 20.03 8.15
CA SER A 68 -10.64 20.72 7.57
C SER A 68 -9.38 20.72 8.47
N THR A 69 -9.55 20.37 9.74
CA THR A 69 -8.47 20.23 10.72
C THR A 69 -7.97 18.79 10.83
N LEU A 70 -8.70 17.83 10.25
CA LEU A 70 -8.32 16.43 10.17
C LEU A 70 -7.57 16.22 8.87
N ARG A 71 -6.43 15.54 8.91
CA ARG A 71 -5.73 15.11 7.70
C ARG A 71 -6.71 14.29 6.86
N GLU A 72 -7.24 14.90 5.80
CA GLU A 72 -8.44 14.45 5.16
C GLU A 72 -8.19 13.07 4.53
N PRO A 73 -9.15 12.13 4.61
CA PRO A 73 -9.18 11.07 3.61
C PRO A 73 -9.27 11.75 2.23
N ALA A 74 -8.62 11.19 1.20
CA ALA A 74 -8.56 11.74 -0.16
C ALA A 74 -9.91 11.68 -0.91
N THR A 75 -11.00 12.05 -0.23
CA THR A 75 -12.38 11.86 -0.65
C THR A 75 -13.25 13.08 -0.35
N ALA A 76 -12.65 14.21 0.05
CA ALA A 76 -13.37 15.37 0.57
C ALA A 76 -14.41 15.97 -0.41
N ASP A 77 -14.26 15.80 -1.72
CA ASP A 77 -15.13 16.49 -2.69
C ASP A 77 -15.90 15.56 -3.64
N SER A 78 -15.60 14.25 -3.63
CA SER A 78 -16.29 13.32 -4.51
C SER A 78 -16.08 11.86 -4.10
N VAL A 79 -16.71 11.44 -3.01
CA VAL A 79 -17.25 10.07 -2.99
C VAL A 79 -18.55 10.10 -3.79
N GLY A 80 -18.44 10.28 -5.11
CA GLY A 80 -19.54 9.87 -5.98
C GLY A 80 -19.79 8.39 -5.69
N ALA A 81 -21.04 8.03 -5.40
CA ALA A 81 -21.51 6.71 -4.95
C ALA A 81 -20.49 5.58 -5.22
N ALA A 82 -19.55 5.40 -4.30
CA ALA A 82 -18.52 4.37 -4.40
C ALA A 82 -19.15 3.06 -3.88
N GLY A 83 -20.17 2.58 -4.59
CA GLY A 83 -20.94 1.42 -4.17
C GLY A 83 -22.34 1.39 -4.77
N ARG A 84 -23.04 0.27 -4.54
CA ARG A 84 -24.48 0.18 -4.77
C ARG A 84 -25.18 0.96 -3.66
N GLU A 85 -25.94 1.99 -4.01
CA GLU A 85 -26.79 2.71 -3.06
C GLU A 85 -28.09 1.93 -2.87
N GLY A 86 -28.40 1.56 -1.62
CA GLY A 86 -29.66 0.92 -1.27
C GLY A 86 -30.80 1.93 -1.35
N LYS A 87 -31.92 1.56 -1.96
CA LYS A 87 -33.13 2.37 -1.95
C LYS A 87 -34.02 1.95 -0.76
N ASP A 88 -34.39 2.92 0.08
CA ASP A 88 -35.33 2.70 1.18
C ASP A 88 -36.79 2.74 0.75
N GLY A 89 -37.68 2.15 1.56
CA GLY A 89 -39.13 2.18 1.36
C GLY A 89 -39.65 1.24 0.27
N LEU A 90 -38.93 0.16 -0.01
CA LEU A 90 -39.35 -0.86 -0.97
C LEU A 90 -40.39 -1.80 -0.35
N ASP A 91 -41.32 -2.29 -1.19
CA ASP A 91 -42.39 -3.23 -0.78
C ASP A 91 -41.87 -4.63 -0.38
N GLY A 92 -40.56 -4.86 -0.47
CA GLY A 92 -39.91 -6.13 -0.14
C GLY A 92 -38.38 -6.03 -0.24
N ILE A 93 -37.71 -7.15 0.04
CA ILE A 93 -36.24 -7.22 -0.08
C ILE A 93 -35.85 -6.96 -1.55
N PRO A 94 -34.82 -6.15 -1.83
CA PRO A 94 -34.28 -5.96 -3.18
C PRO A 94 -33.90 -7.29 -3.84
N ASN A 95 -34.25 -7.48 -5.11
CA ASN A 95 -33.94 -8.70 -5.84
C ASN A 95 -32.43 -8.91 -6.07
N ASP A 96 -31.60 -7.88 -5.93
CA ASP A 96 -30.14 -7.98 -6.01
C ASP A 96 -29.46 -8.38 -4.69
N ALA A 97 -30.19 -8.36 -3.57
CA ALA A 97 -29.72 -8.85 -2.27
C ALA A 97 -29.77 -10.38 -2.14
N VAL A 98 -30.47 -11.07 -3.06
CA VAL A 98 -30.63 -12.53 -3.05
C VAL A 98 -29.83 -13.21 -4.17
N SER A 99 -29.68 -14.54 -4.09
CA SER A 99 -28.96 -15.33 -5.09
C SER A 99 -29.59 -15.21 -6.49
N ARG A 100 -28.82 -15.48 -7.55
CA ARG A 100 -29.29 -15.38 -8.94
C ARG A 100 -30.54 -16.21 -9.22
N GLU A 101 -30.65 -17.35 -8.57
CA GLU A 101 -31.76 -18.31 -8.69
C GLU A 101 -33.03 -17.79 -8.01
N ALA A 102 -32.87 -17.04 -6.92
CA ALA A 102 -33.97 -16.50 -6.13
C ALA A 102 -34.52 -15.15 -6.65
N LYS A 103 -33.82 -14.47 -7.56
CA LYS A 103 -34.21 -13.11 -8.05
C LYS A 103 -35.59 -13.01 -8.71
N LYS A 104 -36.17 -14.14 -9.11
CA LYS A 104 -37.47 -14.24 -9.81
C LYS A 104 -38.61 -14.70 -8.90
N GLN A 105 -38.37 -14.83 -7.60
CA GLN A 105 -39.39 -15.23 -6.65
C GLN A 105 -40.39 -14.08 -6.38
N PRO A 106 -41.67 -14.39 -6.09
CA PRO A 106 -42.65 -13.38 -5.72
C PRO A 106 -42.29 -12.72 -4.38
N GLY A 107 -42.63 -11.44 -4.21
CA GLY A 107 -42.38 -10.70 -2.96
C GLY A 107 -41.02 -9.98 -2.88
N LEU A 108 -40.23 -9.99 -3.95
CA LEU A 108 -38.99 -9.22 -4.07
C LEU A 108 -39.24 -7.91 -4.82
N ALA A 109 -38.57 -6.84 -4.40
CA ALA A 109 -38.58 -5.57 -5.11
C ALA A 109 -37.62 -5.62 -6.31
N GLN A 110 -38.07 -5.26 -7.51
CA GLN A 110 -37.22 -5.19 -8.70
C GLN A 110 -36.36 -3.93 -8.68
N THR A 111 -35.08 -4.08 -8.35
CA THR A 111 -34.09 -2.99 -8.32
C THR A 111 -33.07 -3.10 -9.45
N THR A 112 -33.11 -4.17 -10.25
CA THR A 112 -32.24 -4.36 -11.41
C THR A 112 -32.83 -3.77 -12.69
N ASN A 113 -31.97 -3.20 -13.54
CA ASN A 113 -32.35 -2.75 -14.89
C ASN A 113 -32.92 -3.91 -15.72
N LYS A 114 -33.77 -3.58 -16.71
CA LYS A 114 -34.30 -4.54 -17.67
C LYS A 114 -33.15 -5.26 -18.38
N ASP A 115 -33.16 -6.58 -18.33
CA ASP A 115 -32.25 -7.41 -19.11
C ASP A 115 -32.66 -7.37 -20.59
N PHE A 116 -31.76 -6.90 -21.44
CA PHE A 116 -31.94 -6.84 -22.90
C PHE A 116 -31.38 -8.08 -23.61
N GLY A 117 -30.88 -9.07 -22.86
CA GLY A 117 -30.27 -10.28 -23.39
C GLY A 117 -28.85 -10.05 -23.92
N THR A 118 -28.16 -11.15 -24.24
CA THR A 118 -26.84 -11.10 -24.85
C THR A 118 -26.98 -10.71 -26.33
N PRO A 119 -26.23 -9.72 -26.84
CA PRO A 119 -26.22 -9.42 -28.26
C PRO A 119 -25.82 -10.67 -29.07
N SER A 120 -26.44 -10.85 -30.23
CA SER A 120 -26.06 -11.94 -31.13
C SER A 120 -24.58 -11.82 -31.47
N ALA A 121 -23.80 -12.88 -31.29
CA ALA A 121 -22.42 -12.90 -31.72
C ALA A 121 -22.36 -12.59 -33.23
N SER A 122 -21.54 -11.60 -33.60
CA SER A 122 -21.25 -11.32 -35.01
C SER A 122 -20.69 -12.60 -35.64
N ARG A 123 -21.43 -13.15 -36.59
CA ARG A 123 -21.04 -14.32 -37.37
C ARG A 123 -20.10 -13.92 -38.49
#